data_AF-A0A259GRD7-F1
#
_entry.id   AF-A0A259GRD7-F1
#
_cell.length_a   1.000
_cell.length_b   1.000
_cell.length_c   1.000
_cell.angle_alpha   90.00
_cell.angle_beta   90.00
_cell.angle_gamma   90.00
#
_symmetry.space_group_name_H-M   'P 1'
#
loop_
_entity.id
_entity.type
_entity.pdbx_description
1 polymer ?
#
loop_
_entity_poly.entity_id
_entity_poly.type
_entity_poly.pdbx_seq_one_letter_code
_entity_poly.pdbx_strand_id
1 'polypeptide(L)'
;EWIVTRSGISARHFAADNQLTSDLAVKAAQAALETAGCTSEDLDLIILATSTPDHLGGFPSTACVVQDKLGAHTNCAAFDVQAVCAGFTYALAIADAFIRTGTYKKVLVLGAETFSRILDFQDRTTSVLFGDGAGAVILEASKEPGILATALHADGSQRDILCVPGRAKQGGVDGSAYLTMDGPAVFKLAVKVLEQVAHEALEKANLKPEQVDWLVPHQANIRIMESTARKMGMSMDNVIVTVHEHGNTSAASIPLALDVGVRSGQIQRGQHLLLEGVGGGFAWGAAVIKY
;
A
#
# COMPACT_ATOMS: atom_id res chain seq x y z
N GLU A 1 25.92 -2.93 -7.80
CA GLU A 1 26.13 -1.52 -8.17
C GLU A 1 24.97 -0.95 -9.00
N TRP A 2 24.75 -1.36 -10.25
CA TRP A 2 23.68 -0.78 -11.11
C TRP A 2 22.27 -0.76 -10.51
N ILE A 3 21.86 -1.84 -9.82
CA ILE A 3 20.53 -1.94 -9.19
C ILE A 3 20.38 -0.83 -8.14
N VAL A 4 21.29 -0.79 -7.16
CA VAL A 4 21.32 0.22 -6.09
C VAL A 4 21.29 1.64 -6.67
N THR A 5 22.11 1.96 -7.67
CA THR A 5 22.13 3.30 -8.28
C THR A 5 20.83 3.69 -8.98
N ARG A 6 20.10 2.72 -9.56
CA ARG A 6 18.89 2.98 -10.34
C ARG A 6 17.61 2.92 -9.51
N SER A 7 17.56 2.06 -8.50
CA SER A 7 16.35 1.80 -7.71
C SER A 7 16.48 2.20 -6.23
N GLY A 8 17.70 2.31 -5.70
CA GLY A 8 17.96 2.44 -4.27
C GLY A 8 17.91 1.12 -3.50
N ILE A 9 17.60 0.00 -4.17
CA ILE A 9 17.35 -1.30 -3.53
C ILE A 9 18.67 -2.06 -3.32
N SER A 10 18.98 -2.41 -2.07
CA SER A 10 20.12 -3.26 -1.71
C SER A 10 19.69 -4.64 -1.22
N ALA A 11 18.49 -4.75 -0.65
CA ALA A 11 17.87 -5.98 -0.19
C ALA A 11 16.35 -5.95 -0.42
N ARG A 12 15.74 -7.12 -0.29
CA ARG A 12 14.29 -7.34 -0.32
C ARG A 12 13.99 -8.68 0.33
N HIS A 13 12.73 -8.88 0.69
CA HIS A 13 12.27 -10.11 1.32
C HIS A 13 11.37 -10.88 0.37
N PHE A 14 11.46 -12.20 0.42
CA PHE A 14 10.53 -13.11 -0.24
C PHE A 14 9.86 -13.99 0.80
N ALA A 15 8.56 -14.22 0.61
CA ALA A 15 7.82 -15.18 1.39
C ALA A 15 8.43 -16.57 1.20
N ALA A 16 8.41 -17.39 2.26
CA ALA A 16 8.74 -18.80 2.11
C ALA A 16 7.71 -19.50 1.20
N ASP A 17 8.10 -20.62 0.59
CA ASP A 17 7.23 -21.37 -0.34
C ASP A 17 5.86 -21.72 0.27
N ASN A 18 5.83 -21.97 1.58
CA ASN A 18 4.63 -22.31 2.35
C ASN A 18 3.89 -21.11 2.97
N GLN A 19 4.29 -19.87 2.67
CA GLN A 19 3.65 -18.66 3.19
C GLN A 19 2.89 -17.92 2.09
N LEU A 20 1.57 -17.89 2.17
CA LEU A 20 0.71 -17.12 1.28
C LEU A 20 0.61 -15.65 1.73
N THR A 21 -0.06 -14.83 0.92
CA THR A 21 -0.26 -13.41 1.22
C THR A 21 -1.03 -13.22 2.52
N SER A 22 -2.05 -14.05 2.79
CA SER A 22 -2.77 -14.02 4.07
C SER A 22 -1.87 -14.33 5.28
N ASP A 23 -0.85 -15.19 5.16
CA ASP A 23 0.05 -15.51 6.27
C ASP A 23 0.91 -14.32 6.68
N LEU A 24 1.33 -13.51 5.71
CA LEU A 24 2.02 -12.25 5.98
C LEU A 24 1.05 -11.23 6.59
N ALA A 25 -0.15 -11.11 6.03
CA ALA A 25 -1.17 -10.19 6.51
C ALA A 25 -1.60 -10.47 7.95
N VAL A 26 -1.75 -11.73 8.35
CA VAL A 26 -2.08 -12.13 9.74
C VAL A 26 -1.02 -11.64 10.73
N LYS A 27 0.27 -11.77 10.39
CA LYS A 27 1.35 -11.28 11.26
C LYS A 27 1.31 -9.76 11.42
N ALA A 28 1.10 -9.03 10.32
CA ALA A 28 0.95 -7.57 10.37
C ALA A 28 -0.28 -7.15 11.19
N ALA A 29 -1.41 -7.84 11.00
CA ALA A 29 -2.64 -7.62 11.74
C ALA A 29 -2.46 -7.84 13.25
N GLN A 30 -1.82 -8.94 13.65
CA GLN A 30 -1.53 -9.24 15.05
C GLN A 30 -0.68 -8.14 15.70
N ALA A 31 0.36 -7.67 15.02
CA ALA A 31 1.21 -6.58 15.52
C ALA A 31 0.44 -5.25 15.65
N ALA A 32 -0.47 -4.95 14.70
CA ALA A 32 -1.30 -3.76 14.76
C ALA A 32 -2.37 -3.84 15.87
N LEU A 33 -2.99 -5.00 16.07
CA LEU A 33 -3.93 -5.27 17.16
C LEU A 33 -3.24 -5.12 18.53
N GLU A 34 -2.05 -5.70 18.68
CA GLU A 34 -1.24 -5.57 19.90
C GLU A 34 -0.91 -4.10 20.19
N THR A 35 -0.47 -3.37 19.17
CA THR A 35 -0.12 -1.94 19.30
C THR A 35 -1.34 -1.08 19.64
N ALA A 36 -2.52 -1.45 19.13
CA ALA A 36 -3.79 -0.77 19.42
C ALA A 36 -4.41 -1.19 20.77
N GLY A 37 -3.88 -2.22 21.43
CA GLY A 37 -4.42 -2.75 22.68
C GLY A 37 -5.82 -3.34 22.54
N CYS A 38 -6.13 -3.93 21.37
CA CYS A 38 -7.43 -4.54 21.08
C CYS A 38 -7.29 -5.96 20.54
N THR A 39 -8.41 -6.69 20.47
CA THR A 39 -8.49 -8.07 20.03
C THR A 39 -9.19 -8.19 18.68
N SER A 40 -9.14 -9.36 18.05
CA SER A 40 -9.88 -9.63 16.81
C SER A 40 -11.39 -9.60 16.98
N GLU A 41 -11.91 -9.78 18.21
CA GLU A 41 -13.33 -9.66 18.53
C GLU A 41 -13.84 -8.21 18.46
N ASP A 42 -12.93 -7.23 18.59
CA ASP A 42 -13.26 -5.81 18.52
C ASP A 42 -13.38 -5.28 17.08
N LEU A 43 -13.04 -6.08 16.08
CA LEU A 43 -13.04 -5.66 14.67
C LEU A 43 -14.43 -5.74 14.05
N ASP A 44 -14.85 -4.66 13.42
CA ASP A 44 -16.09 -4.61 12.64
C ASP A 44 -15.85 -4.88 11.14
N LEU A 45 -14.65 -4.56 10.65
CA LEU A 45 -14.31 -4.69 9.23
C LEU A 45 -12.81 -4.96 9.03
N ILE A 46 -12.51 -5.85 8.09
CA ILE A 46 -11.17 -6.08 7.53
C ILE A 46 -11.19 -5.69 6.05
N ILE A 47 -10.32 -4.76 5.68
CA ILE A 47 -10.06 -4.39 4.29
C ILE A 47 -8.62 -4.76 3.95
N LEU A 48 -8.43 -5.65 2.98
CA LEU A 48 -7.10 -6.07 2.54
C LEU A 48 -6.81 -5.59 1.13
N ALA A 49 -5.84 -4.68 0.99
CA ALA A 49 -5.30 -4.28 -0.30
C ALA A 49 -4.28 -5.30 -0.80
N THR A 50 -4.59 -5.97 -1.92
CA THR A 50 -3.68 -6.93 -2.56
C THR A 50 -3.94 -7.05 -4.06
N SER A 51 -2.89 -7.39 -4.82
CA SER A 51 -2.99 -7.87 -6.20
C SER A 51 -2.38 -9.26 -6.37
N THR A 52 -1.96 -9.90 -5.27
CA THR A 52 -1.44 -11.27 -5.22
C THR A 52 -2.25 -12.09 -4.20
N PRO A 53 -3.56 -12.29 -4.44
CA PRO A 53 -4.42 -12.99 -3.51
C PRO A 53 -4.01 -14.46 -3.37
N ASP A 54 -4.41 -15.08 -2.26
CA ASP A 54 -4.13 -16.51 -1.98
C ASP A 54 -4.75 -17.44 -3.04
N HIS A 55 -5.92 -17.06 -3.56
CA HIS A 55 -6.69 -17.86 -4.51
C HIS A 55 -6.72 -17.20 -5.89
N LEU A 56 -6.58 -18.01 -6.94
CA LEU A 56 -6.75 -17.55 -8.32
C LEU A 56 -8.13 -16.92 -8.50
N GLY A 57 -8.17 -15.70 -9.03
CA GLY A 57 -9.41 -14.93 -9.19
C GLY A 57 -9.89 -14.21 -7.93
N GLY A 58 -9.15 -14.30 -6.81
CA GLY A 58 -9.45 -13.54 -5.59
C GLY A 58 -10.68 -14.01 -4.82
N PHE A 59 -11.12 -15.27 -5.01
CA PHE A 59 -12.23 -15.85 -4.26
C PHE A 59 -11.89 -17.24 -3.67
N PRO A 60 -12.16 -17.48 -2.37
CA PRO A 60 -12.58 -16.49 -1.37
C PRO A 60 -11.53 -15.36 -1.25
N SER A 61 -11.97 -14.19 -0.78
CA SER A 61 -11.07 -13.05 -0.62
C SER A 61 -9.97 -13.39 0.40
N THR A 62 -8.79 -12.82 0.19
CA THR A 62 -7.66 -12.98 1.12
C THR A 62 -8.02 -12.39 2.48
N ALA A 63 -8.81 -11.31 2.52
CA ALA A 63 -9.38 -10.74 3.74
C ALA A 63 -10.23 -11.74 4.52
N CYS A 64 -11.07 -12.56 3.87
CA CYS A 64 -11.83 -13.61 4.56
C CYS A 64 -10.93 -14.69 5.13
N VAL A 65 -9.84 -15.06 4.43
CA VAL A 65 -8.83 -15.98 4.96
C VAL A 65 -8.13 -15.40 6.20
N VAL A 66 -7.79 -14.10 6.17
CA VAL A 66 -7.21 -13.39 7.33
C VAL A 66 -8.20 -13.33 8.49
N GLN A 67 -9.47 -13.02 8.21
CA GLN A 67 -10.55 -12.97 9.21
C GLN A 67 -10.69 -14.30 9.94
N ASP A 68 -10.67 -15.42 9.21
CA ASP A 68 -10.71 -16.77 9.77
C ASP A 68 -9.47 -17.07 10.62
N LYS A 69 -8.27 -16.79 10.10
CA LYS A 69 -7.00 -17.00 10.82
C LYS A 69 -6.86 -16.16 12.09
N LEU A 70 -7.51 -15.00 12.16
CA LEU A 70 -7.56 -14.14 13.35
C LEU A 70 -8.66 -14.53 14.35
N GLY A 71 -9.58 -15.43 13.97
CA GLY A 71 -10.74 -15.78 14.77
C GLY A 71 -11.81 -14.67 14.86
N ALA A 72 -11.81 -13.71 13.93
CA ALA A 72 -12.71 -12.54 13.95
C ALA A 72 -14.14 -12.88 13.45
N HIS A 73 -14.78 -13.90 14.03
CA HIS A 73 -16.01 -14.50 13.49
C HIS A 73 -17.32 -13.81 13.89
N THR A 74 -17.31 -12.91 14.87
CA THR A 74 -18.55 -12.43 15.50
C THR A 74 -19.27 -11.37 14.66
N ASN A 75 -18.57 -10.29 14.29
CA ASN A 75 -19.18 -9.12 13.63
C ASN A 75 -18.29 -8.50 12.54
N CYS A 76 -17.27 -9.23 12.07
CA CYS A 76 -16.27 -8.66 11.18
C CYS A 76 -16.60 -8.95 9.72
N ALA A 77 -17.00 -7.93 8.98
CA ALA A 77 -17.03 -8.00 7.51
C ALA A 77 -15.58 -8.09 6.97
N ALA A 78 -15.40 -8.67 5.79
CA ALA A 78 -14.07 -8.80 5.18
C ALA A 78 -14.14 -8.74 3.64
N PHE A 79 -13.29 -7.92 3.01
CA PHE A 79 -13.15 -7.88 1.56
C PHE A 79 -11.78 -7.38 1.10
N ASP A 80 -11.42 -7.74 -0.13
CA ASP A 80 -10.18 -7.30 -0.78
C ASP A 80 -10.42 -6.03 -1.61
N VAL A 81 -9.39 -5.17 -1.70
CA VAL A 81 -9.32 -4.00 -2.59
C VAL A 81 -8.16 -4.18 -3.55
N GLN A 82 -8.43 -4.18 -4.85
CA GLN A 82 -7.40 -4.34 -5.87
C GLN A 82 -7.16 -3.00 -6.61
N ALA A 83 -6.15 -2.25 -6.15
CA ALA A 83 -5.62 -1.08 -6.87
C ALA A 83 -4.07 -1.08 -6.89
N VAL A 84 -3.49 -2.29 -6.94
CA VAL A 84 -2.03 -2.53 -7.00
C VAL A 84 -1.30 -1.74 -5.92
N CYS A 85 -0.21 -1.04 -6.26
CA CYS A 85 0.59 -0.27 -5.32
C CYS A 85 -0.14 0.94 -4.70
N ALA A 86 -1.26 1.39 -5.27
CA ALA A 86 -2.14 2.40 -4.68
C ALA A 86 -3.20 1.77 -3.75
N GLY A 87 -3.23 0.43 -3.63
CA GLY A 87 -4.24 -0.32 -2.91
C GLY A 87 -4.44 0.14 -1.47
N PHE A 88 -3.35 0.45 -0.75
CA PHE A 88 -3.46 0.87 0.64
C PHE A 88 -4.13 2.24 0.80
N THR A 89 -3.83 3.23 -0.05
CA THR A 89 -4.52 4.54 0.03
C THR A 89 -5.99 4.43 -0.35
N TYR A 90 -6.33 3.55 -1.30
CA TYR A 90 -7.72 3.20 -1.61
C TYR A 90 -8.43 2.55 -0.42
N ALA A 91 -7.82 1.53 0.20
CA ALA A 91 -8.39 0.84 1.35
C ALA A 91 -8.57 1.78 2.55
N LEU A 92 -7.61 2.70 2.77
CA LEU A 92 -7.69 3.70 3.82
C LEU A 92 -8.87 4.67 3.62
N ALA A 93 -9.07 5.17 2.40
CA ALA A 93 -10.19 6.06 2.09
C ALA A 93 -11.56 5.36 2.20
N ILE A 94 -11.63 4.08 1.81
CA ILE A 94 -12.86 3.28 1.98
C ILE A 94 -13.16 3.09 3.48
N ALA A 95 -12.15 2.76 4.29
CA ALA A 95 -12.32 2.62 5.73
C ALA A 95 -12.71 3.95 6.40
N ASP A 96 -12.07 5.06 6.03
CA ASP A 96 -12.42 6.41 6.51
C ASP A 96 -13.88 6.74 6.20
N ALA A 97 -14.36 6.45 4.99
CA ALA A 97 -15.76 6.66 4.63
C ALA A 97 -16.72 5.85 5.52
N PHE A 98 -16.46 4.56 5.76
CA PHE A 98 -17.30 3.73 6.62
C PHE A 98 -17.32 4.19 8.08
N ILE A 99 -16.18 4.66 8.60
CA ILE A 99 -16.09 5.19 9.97
C ILE A 99 -16.83 6.52 10.08
N ARG A 100 -16.68 7.42 9.11
CA ARG A 100 -17.37 8.72 9.09
C ARG A 100 -18.88 8.59 8.98
N THR A 101 -19.40 7.59 8.27
CA THR A 101 -20.83 7.32 8.20
C THR A 101 -21.37 6.63 9.45
N GLY A 102 -20.49 6.23 10.39
CA GLY A 102 -20.85 5.49 11.60
C GLY A 102 -21.24 4.03 11.34
N THR A 103 -20.94 3.49 10.15
CA THR A 103 -21.24 2.10 9.80
C THR A 103 -20.37 1.13 10.58
N TYR A 104 -19.08 1.47 10.73
CA TYR A 104 -18.10 0.70 11.48
C TYR A 104 -17.33 1.61 12.44
N LYS A 105 -16.86 1.06 13.56
CA LYS A 105 -16.10 1.80 14.58
C LYS A 105 -14.63 1.44 14.58
N LYS A 106 -14.30 0.16 14.38
CA LYS A 106 -12.91 -0.31 14.37
C LYS A 106 -12.65 -1.14 13.13
N VAL A 107 -11.73 -0.66 12.30
CA VAL A 107 -11.44 -1.24 10.98
C VAL A 107 -9.96 -1.59 10.89
N LEU A 108 -9.67 -2.84 10.55
CA LEU A 108 -8.33 -3.29 10.20
C LEU A 108 -8.10 -3.06 8.71
N VAL A 109 -7.12 -2.21 8.38
CA VAL A 109 -6.72 -1.92 7.00
C VAL A 109 -5.33 -2.52 6.75
N LEU A 110 -5.23 -3.40 5.77
CA LEU A 110 -4.03 -4.15 5.43
C LEU A 110 -3.56 -3.79 4.03
N GLY A 111 -2.25 -3.72 3.83
CA GLY A 111 -1.62 -3.88 2.52
C GLY A 111 -0.72 -5.10 2.58
N ALA A 112 -0.94 -6.09 1.73
CA ALA A 112 -0.21 -7.36 1.76
C ALA A 112 0.01 -7.93 0.37
N GLU A 113 1.24 -8.32 0.07
CA GLU A 113 1.65 -8.73 -1.27
C GLU A 113 2.74 -9.80 -1.24
N THR A 114 2.66 -10.73 -2.18
CA THR A 114 3.71 -11.72 -2.51
C THR A 114 4.06 -11.66 -3.99
N PHE A 115 4.54 -10.48 -4.42
CA PHE A 115 4.89 -10.20 -5.82
C PHE A 115 5.94 -11.14 -6.38
N SER A 116 6.82 -11.72 -5.55
CA SER A 116 7.80 -12.72 -5.96
C SER A 116 7.20 -13.86 -6.79
N ARG A 117 5.93 -14.21 -6.55
CA ARG A 117 5.18 -15.26 -7.25
C ARG A 117 4.77 -14.91 -8.68
N ILE A 118 4.81 -13.63 -9.03
CA ILE A 118 4.46 -13.12 -10.35
C ILE A 118 5.66 -12.45 -11.04
N LEU A 119 6.90 -12.68 -10.60
CA LEU A 119 8.10 -12.17 -11.26
C LEU A 119 8.68 -13.19 -12.22
N ASP A 120 9.06 -12.73 -13.41
CA ASP A 120 9.96 -13.47 -14.28
C ASP A 120 11.42 -13.16 -13.90
N PHE A 121 12.13 -14.11 -13.30
CA PHE A 121 13.53 -13.93 -12.92
C PHE A 121 14.49 -13.83 -14.12
N GLN A 122 14.03 -14.10 -15.34
CA GLN A 122 14.77 -13.80 -16.57
C GLN A 122 14.60 -12.33 -16.99
N ASP A 123 13.51 -11.68 -16.60
CA ASP A 123 13.31 -10.25 -16.79
C ASP A 123 13.96 -9.43 -15.68
N ARG A 124 15.19 -8.97 -15.94
CA ARG A 124 15.92 -8.10 -15.01
C ARG A 124 15.24 -6.73 -14.80
N THR A 125 14.33 -6.29 -15.66
CA THR A 125 13.70 -4.97 -15.53
C THR A 125 12.69 -4.89 -14.39
N THR A 126 12.08 -6.01 -14.02
CA THR A 126 11.11 -6.13 -12.92
C THR A 126 11.64 -6.97 -11.77
N SER A 127 12.36 -8.06 -12.04
CA SER A 127 12.78 -9.05 -11.03
C SER A 127 13.68 -8.51 -9.94
N VAL A 128 14.31 -7.35 -10.13
CA VAL A 128 15.18 -6.69 -9.14
C VAL A 128 14.46 -5.65 -8.27
N LEU A 129 13.19 -5.36 -8.57
CA LEU A 129 12.44 -4.27 -7.94
C LEU A 129 11.54 -4.74 -6.81
N PHE A 130 10.78 -5.81 -7.04
CA PHE A 130 9.68 -6.16 -6.16
C PHE A 130 10.08 -7.12 -5.03
N GLY A 131 9.48 -6.94 -3.87
CA GLY A 131 9.58 -7.84 -2.72
C GLY A 131 8.20 -8.22 -2.21
N ASP A 132 8.19 -9.04 -1.17
CA ASP A 132 6.99 -9.50 -0.49
C ASP A 132 6.91 -8.86 0.89
N GLY A 133 5.69 -8.64 1.38
CA GLY A 133 5.51 -8.07 2.71
C GLY A 133 4.05 -7.78 3.04
N ALA A 134 3.82 -7.43 4.29
CA ALA A 134 2.52 -6.95 4.76
C ALA A 134 2.69 -5.87 5.83
N GLY A 135 1.85 -4.84 5.76
CA GLY A 135 1.71 -3.82 6.78
C GLY A 135 0.24 -3.61 7.12
N ALA A 136 -0.04 -3.14 8.33
CA ALA A 136 -1.40 -3.01 8.85
C ALA A 136 -1.56 -1.74 9.67
N VAL A 137 -2.77 -1.18 9.66
CA VAL A 137 -3.20 -0.15 10.61
C VAL A 137 -4.58 -0.51 11.17
N ILE A 138 -4.80 -0.13 12.42
CA ILE A 138 -6.14 -0.10 13.03
C ILE A 138 -6.65 1.34 12.96
N LEU A 139 -7.80 1.53 12.32
CA LEU A 139 -8.54 2.78 12.37
C LEU A 139 -9.67 2.66 13.38
N GLU A 140 -9.87 3.73 14.14
CA GLU A 140 -10.91 3.80 15.17
C GLU A 140 -11.70 5.11 15.05
N ALA A 141 -13.02 5.01 15.24
CA ALA A 141 -13.90 6.18 15.32
C ALA A 141 -13.45 7.11 16.45
N SER A 142 -13.24 8.38 16.13
CA SER A 142 -12.78 9.40 17.06
C SER A 142 -13.62 10.68 16.92
N LYS A 143 -13.66 11.48 18.00
CA LYS A 143 -14.22 12.83 17.98
C LYS A 143 -13.30 13.83 17.29
N GLU A 144 -12.00 13.56 17.28
CA GLU A 144 -11.00 14.37 16.60
C GLU A 144 -10.57 13.68 15.30
N PRO A 145 -10.35 14.44 14.22
CA PRO A 145 -9.95 13.86 12.95
C PRO A 145 -8.50 13.37 13.01
N GLY A 146 -8.30 12.08 12.74
CA GLY A 146 -6.99 11.52 12.38
C GLY A 146 -6.74 11.73 10.88
N ILE A 147 -7.49 11.02 10.04
CA ILE A 147 -7.49 11.27 8.59
C ILE A 147 -8.20 12.62 8.34
N LEU A 148 -7.49 13.56 7.71
CA LEU A 148 -8.01 14.89 7.40
C LEU A 148 -8.69 14.91 6.03
N ALA A 149 -8.05 14.31 5.03
CA ALA A 149 -8.57 14.23 3.67
C ALA A 149 -7.96 13.06 2.90
N THR A 150 -8.69 12.58 1.89
CA THR A 150 -8.21 11.60 0.91
C THR A 150 -8.54 12.06 -0.52
N ALA A 151 -7.72 11.66 -1.48
CA ALA A 151 -7.97 11.84 -2.91
C ALA A 151 -7.57 10.56 -3.66
N LEU A 152 -8.45 10.05 -4.52
CA LEU A 152 -8.27 8.81 -5.27
C LEU A 152 -8.61 9.01 -6.74
N HIS A 153 -7.84 8.41 -7.63
CA HIS A 153 -8.00 8.56 -9.08
C HIS A 153 -7.49 7.34 -9.86
N ALA A 154 -8.00 7.16 -11.07
CA ALA A 154 -7.50 6.15 -11.99
C ALA A 154 -7.60 6.60 -13.45
N ASP A 155 -6.71 6.06 -14.29
CA ASP A 155 -6.74 6.15 -15.75
C ASP A 155 -6.52 4.76 -16.36
N GLY A 156 -7.64 4.08 -16.65
CA GLY A 156 -7.66 2.75 -17.25
C GLY A 156 -7.11 2.66 -18.67
N SER A 157 -6.88 3.80 -19.35
CA SER A 157 -6.26 3.81 -20.68
C SER A 157 -4.79 3.37 -20.63
N GLN A 158 -4.17 3.46 -19.46
CA GLN A 158 -2.77 3.12 -19.20
C GLN A 158 -2.58 1.67 -18.72
N ARG A 159 -3.63 0.84 -18.71
CA ARG A 159 -3.62 -0.51 -18.11
C ARG A 159 -2.48 -1.42 -18.56
N ASP A 160 -1.96 -1.23 -19.77
CA ASP A 160 -0.98 -2.14 -20.38
C ASP A 160 0.49 -1.78 -20.03
N ILE A 161 0.75 -0.62 -19.39
CA ILE A 161 2.12 -0.20 -19.05
C ILE A 161 2.67 -0.88 -17.78
N LEU A 162 1.79 -1.45 -16.95
CA LEU A 162 2.14 -2.21 -15.74
C LEU A 162 1.00 -3.18 -15.42
N CYS A 163 1.15 -4.44 -15.82
CA CYS A 163 0.10 -5.45 -15.64
C CYS A 163 0.65 -6.88 -15.61
N VAL A 164 -0.19 -7.79 -15.13
CA VAL A 164 -0.08 -9.22 -15.44
C VAL A 164 -1.08 -9.49 -16.58
N PRO A 165 -0.62 -9.78 -17.81
CA PRO A 165 -1.51 -9.90 -18.97
C PRO A 165 -2.31 -11.21 -19.00
N GLY A 166 -1.95 -12.16 -18.12
CA GLY A 166 -2.57 -13.46 -17.99
C GLY A 166 -4.01 -13.39 -17.49
N ARG A 167 -4.88 -14.20 -18.07
CA ARG A 167 -6.27 -14.36 -17.66
C ARG A 167 -6.64 -15.83 -17.52
N ALA A 168 -7.57 -16.13 -16.61
CA ALA A 168 -8.10 -17.47 -16.48
C ALA A 168 -8.84 -17.90 -17.76
N LYS A 169 -8.53 -19.08 -18.28
CA LYS A 169 -9.18 -19.67 -19.45
C LYS A 169 -9.28 -21.18 -19.29
N GLN A 170 -10.51 -21.68 -19.07
CA GLN A 170 -10.80 -23.11 -18.97
C GLN A 170 -9.91 -23.86 -17.95
N GLY A 171 -9.64 -23.24 -16.80
CA GLY A 171 -8.77 -23.81 -15.75
C GLY A 171 -7.27 -23.57 -15.93
N GLY A 172 -6.84 -23.00 -17.07
CA GLY A 172 -5.46 -22.56 -17.32
C GLY A 172 -5.30 -21.04 -17.36
N VAL A 173 -4.10 -20.59 -17.73
CA VAL A 173 -3.76 -19.17 -17.94
C VAL A 173 -3.55 -18.92 -19.44
N ASP A 174 -4.30 -17.97 -20.00
CA ASP A 174 -4.11 -17.44 -21.35
C ASP A 174 -3.28 -16.15 -21.26
N GLY A 175 -2.12 -16.09 -21.92
CA GLY A 175 -1.15 -15.00 -21.76
C GLY A 175 -0.02 -15.37 -20.80
N SER A 176 0.47 -14.40 -20.03
CA SER A 176 1.56 -14.59 -19.06
C SER A 176 1.09 -14.33 -17.64
N ALA A 177 1.44 -15.22 -16.70
CA ALA A 177 1.22 -15.00 -15.26
C ALA A 177 2.27 -14.06 -14.64
N TYR A 178 3.28 -13.66 -15.40
CA TYR A 178 4.31 -12.74 -14.93
C TYR A 178 3.91 -11.28 -15.14
N LEU A 179 4.33 -10.45 -14.18
CA LEU A 179 4.27 -9.00 -14.25
C LEU A 179 5.09 -8.49 -15.43
N THR A 180 4.53 -7.54 -16.15
CA THR A 180 5.19 -6.80 -17.23
C THR A 180 5.14 -5.31 -16.91
N MET A 181 6.18 -4.57 -17.30
CA MET A 181 6.28 -3.15 -16.99
C MET A 181 7.05 -2.37 -18.06
N ASP A 182 6.47 -1.27 -18.53
CA ASP A 182 7.17 -0.19 -19.23
C ASP A 182 7.68 0.83 -18.19
N GLY A 183 8.90 0.61 -17.71
CA GLY A 183 9.52 1.43 -16.66
C GLY A 183 9.57 2.93 -16.98
N PRO A 184 10.03 3.37 -18.18
CA PRO A 184 9.99 4.77 -18.58
C PRO A 184 8.60 5.40 -18.58
N ALA A 185 7.59 4.69 -19.10
CA ALA A 185 6.20 5.18 -19.09
C ALA A 185 5.66 5.31 -17.66
N VAL A 186 5.87 4.29 -16.83
CA VAL A 186 5.51 4.27 -15.41
C VAL A 186 6.15 5.43 -14.66
N PHE A 187 7.46 5.66 -14.81
CA PHE A 187 8.17 6.74 -14.12
C PHE A 187 7.59 8.11 -14.49
N LYS A 188 7.38 8.38 -15.79
CA LYS A 188 6.86 9.66 -16.27
C LYS A 188 5.45 9.93 -15.75
N LEU A 189 4.58 8.91 -15.76
CA LEU A 189 3.22 9.03 -15.29
C LEU A 189 3.16 9.20 -13.77
N ALA A 190 3.86 8.35 -13.02
CA ALA A 190 3.91 8.37 -11.56
C ALA A 190 4.31 9.74 -11.00
N VAL A 191 5.43 10.31 -11.47
CA VAL A 191 5.94 11.61 -11.00
C VAL A 191 4.95 12.76 -11.26
N LYS A 192 4.12 12.66 -12.30
CA LYS A 192 3.09 13.66 -12.59
C LYS A 192 1.89 13.49 -11.66
N VAL A 193 1.35 12.28 -11.56
CA VAL A 193 0.08 12.05 -10.84
C VAL A 193 0.23 12.12 -9.33
N LEU A 194 1.39 11.74 -8.78
CA LEU A 194 1.68 11.84 -7.35
C LEU A 194 1.69 13.30 -6.87
N GLU A 195 2.41 14.18 -7.56
CA GLU A 195 2.39 15.62 -7.29
C GLU A 195 0.96 16.19 -7.31
N GLN A 196 0.18 15.85 -8.33
CA GLN A 196 -1.19 16.36 -8.48
C GLN A 196 -2.09 15.91 -7.33
N VAL A 197 -2.06 14.62 -6.97
CA VAL A 197 -2.93 14.08 -5.91
C VAL A 197 -2.48 14.52 -4.52
N ALA A 198 -1.18 14.72 -4.30
CA ALA A 198 -0.65 15.28 -3.07
C ALA A 198 -1.18 16.70 -2.83
N HIS A 199 -1.07 17.58 -3.83
CA HIS A 199 -1.61 18.94 -3.73
C HIS A 199 -3.13 18.95 -3.53
N GLU A 200 -3.88 18.11 -4.25
CA GLU A 200 -5.33 18.00 -4.07
C GLU A 200 -5.71 17.55 -2.65
N ALA A 201 -5.03 16.54 -2.10
CA ALA A 201 -5.31 16.04 -0.76
C ALA A 201 -4.98 17.10 0.31
N LEU A 202 -3.89 17.86 0.14
CA LEU A 202 -3.52 18.97 1.01
C LEU A 202 -4.52 20.13 0.93
N GLU A 203 -4.99 20.48 -0.27
CA GLU A 203 -6.03 21.49 -0.47
C GLU A 203 -7.33 21.10 0.25
N LYS A 204 -7.77 19.84 0.09
CA LYS A 204 -8.94 19.30 0.82
C LYS A 204 -8.75 19.32 2.34
N ALA A 205 -7.52 19.13 2.83
CA ALA A 205 -7.17 19.21 4.24
C ALA A 205 -6.97 20.66 4.75
N ASN A 206 -7.05 21.67 3.88
CA ASN A 206 -6.69 23.06 4.16
C ASN A 206 -5.26 23.22 4.71
N LEU A 207 -4.32 22.45 4.19
CA LEU A 207 -2.90 22.50 4.53
C LEU A 207 -2.05 22.90 3.33
N LYS A 208 -0.91 23.52 3.62
CA LYS A 208 0.16 23.78 2.65
C LYS A 208 1.24 22.71 2.75
N PRO A 209 2.03 22.48 1.68
CA PRO A 209 3.13 21.50 1.70
C PRO A 209 4.12 21.70 2.85
N GLU A 210 4.41 22.94 3.25
CA GLU A 210 5.37 23.24 4.33
C GLU A 210 4.86 22.84 5.73
N GLN A 211 3.58 22.48 5.85
CA GLN A 211 2.96 22.01 7.09
C GLN A 211 2.99 20.49 7.22
N VAL A 212 3.50 19.77 6.21
CA VAL A 212 3.67 18.32 6.24
C VAL A 212 4.99 17.99 6.93
N ASP A 213 4.92 17.27 8.04
CA ASP A 213 6.10 16.84 8.79
C ASP A 213 6.79 15.65 8.12
N TRP A 214 5.99 14.71 7.59
CA TRP A 214 6.49 13.48 6.95
C TRP A 214 5.72 13.11 5.68
N LEU A 215 6.48 12.80 4.63
CA LEU A 215 6.00 12.09 3.46
C LEU A 215 6.24 10.59 3.65
N VAL A 216 5.19 9.79 3.53
CA VAL A 216 5.23 8.31 3.53
C VAL A 216 4.77 7.80 2.16
N PRO A 217 5.65 7.83 1.15
CA PRO A 217 5.27 7.50 -0.20
C PRO A 217 5.30 5.98 -0.44
N HIS A 218 4.65 5.54 -1.51
CA HIS A 218 4.88 4.22 -2.07
C HIS A 218 6.37 4.03 -2.40
N GLN A 219 6.96 2.93 -1.91
CA GLN A 219 8.38 2.62 -2.01
C GLN A 219 8.72 2.00 -3.38
N ALA A 220 8.39 2.71 -4.48
CA ALA A 220 8.56 2.19 -5.84
C ALA A 220 10.03 2.06 -6.25
N ASN A 221 10.76 3.16 -6.08
CA ASN A 221 12.20 3.30 -6.20
C ASN A 221 12.59 4.70 -5.70
N ILE A 222 13.86 4.86 -5.31
CA ILE A 222 14.35 6.11 -4.74
C ILE A 222 14.17 7.33 -5.65
N ARG A 223 14.27 7.16 -6.98
CA ARG A 223 14.20 8.27 -7.95
C ARG A 223 12.80 8.86 -8.07
N ILE A 224 11.74 8.04 -7.96
CA ILE A 224 10.36 8.55 -7.91
C ILE A 224 10.15 9.32 -6.62
N MET A 225 10.60 8.77 -5.49
CA MET A 225 10.46 9.40 -4.17
C MET A 225 11.18 10.75 -4.11
N GLU A 226 12.43 10.83 -4.57
CA GLU A 226 13.19 12.09 -4.69
C GLU A 226 12.50 13.10 -5.60
N SER A 227 11.91 12.64 -6.71
CA SER A 227 11.22 13.52 -7.64
C SER A 227 9.92 14.07 -7.04
N THR A 228 9.16 13.26 -6.30
CA THR A 228 7.95 13.75 -5.64
C THR A 228 8.30 14.69 -4.49
N ALA A 229 9.25 14.32 -3.62
CA ALA A 229 9.69 15.17 -2.52
C ALA A 229 10.14 16.56 -3.00
N ARG A 230 10.94 16.60 -4.09
CA ARG A 230 11.37 17.86 -4.71
C ARG A 230 10.21 18.71 -5.21
N LYS A 231 9.20 18.10 -5.85
CA LYS A 231 8.01 18.81 -6.35
C LYS A 231 7.14 19.34 -5.21
N MET A 232 7.11 18.62 -4.09
CA MET A 232 6.46 19.05 -2.86
C MET A 232 7.27 20.06 -2.05
N GLY A 233 8.48 20.43 -2.48
CA GLY A 233 9.36 21.33 -1.74
C GLY A 233 9.92 20.74 -0.43
N MET A 234 9.93 19.41 -0.30
CA MET A 234 10.34 18.69 0.90
C MET A 234 11.79 18.18 0.82
N SER A 235 12.49 18.16 1.96
CA SER A 235 13.77 17.45 2.08
C SER A 235 13.54 15.95 2.12
N MET A 236 14.49 15.17 1.61
CA MET A 236 14.49 13.71 1.79
C MET A 236 14.60 13.30 3.27
N ASP A 237 15.10 14.18 4.14
CA ASP A 237 15.14 13.94 5.59
C ASP A 237 13.72 13.89 6.21
N ASN A 238 12.72 14.42 5.51
CA ASN A 238 11.29 14.39 5.87
C ASN A 238 10.52 13.32 5.08
N VAL A 239 11.22 12.36 4.48
CA VAL A 239 10.63 11.25 3.71
C VAL A 239 10.98 9.94 4.41
N ILE A 240 9.99 9.10 4.66
CA ILE A 240 10.26 7.75 5.16
C ILE A 240 10.71 6.86 4.00
N VAL A 241 11.96 6.39 4.10
CA VAL A 241 12.62 5.58 3.08
C VAL A 241 12.94 4.20 3.64
N THR A 242 12.29 3.17 3.10
CA THR A 242 12.55 1.75 3.42
C THR A 242 12.83 0.91 2.19
N VAL A 243 12.76 1.50 0.98
CA VAL A 243 12.95 0.80 -0.30
C VAL A 243 14.30 0.09 -0.41
N HIS A 244 15.32 0.56 0.29
CA HIS A 244 16.65 -0.06 0.29
C HIS A 244 16.65 -1.45 0.92
N GLU A 245 15.86 -1.67 1.97
CA GLU A 245 15.77 -2.94 2.70
C GLU A 245 14.61 -3.82 2.22
N HIS A 246 13.48 -3.21 1.85
CA HIS A 246 12.26 -3.95 1.51
C HIS A 246 12.07 -4.18 0.01
N GLY A 247 12.72 -3.38 -0.84
CA GLY A 247 12.32 -3.24 -2.24
C GLY A 247 10.92 -2.66 -2.38
N ASN A 248 10.30 -2.87 -3.54
CA ASN A 248 8.93 -2.49 -3.82
C ASN A 248 7.97 -3.62 -3.38
N THR A 249 7.28 -3.43 -2.27
CA THR A 249 6.30 -4.40 -1.73
C THR A 249 4.85 -4.06 -2.11
N SER A 250 4.64 -3.37 -3.24
CA SER A 250 3.32 -2.96 -3.76
C SER A 250 2.44 -2.33 -2.66
N ALA A 251 1.20 -2.80 -2.45
CA ALA A 251 0.25 -2.27 -1.47
C ALA A 251 0.78 -2.28 -0.04
N ALA A 252 1.71 -3.18 0.30
CA ALA A 252 2.29 -3.24 1.65
C ALA A 252 3.29 -2.11 1.92
N SER A 253 3.78 -1.40 0.90
CA SER A 253 4.91 -0.49 1.07
C SER A 253 4.63 0.70 1.99
N ILE A 254 3.44 1.30 1.86
CA ILE A 254 3.05 2.47 2.66
C ILE A 254 2.85 2.08 4.13
N PRO A 255 2.06 1.04 4.47
CA PRO A 255 1.89 0.67 5.87
C PRO A 255 3.17 0.11 6.51
N LEU A 256 4.03 -0.59 5.75
CA LEU A 256 5.36 -0.98 6.25
C LEU A 256 6.24 0.24 6.57
N ALA A 257 6.31 1.20 5.66
CA ALA A 257 7.08 2.43 5.87
C ALA A 257 6.50 3.24 7.05
N LEU A 258 5.17 3.34 7.16
CA LEU A 258 4.51 4.00 8.28
C LEU A 258 4.86 3.35 9.62
N ASP A 259 4.78 2.03 9.72
CA ASP A 259 5.14 1.29 10.96
C ASP A 259 6.61 1.50 11.32
N VAL A 260 7.53 1.46 10.35
CA VAL A 260 8.95 1.79 10.57
C VAL A 260 9.13 3.21 11.11
N GLY A 261 8.50 4.20 10.48
CA GLY A 261 8.61 5.61 10.89
C GLY A 261 8.03 5.86 12.28
N VAL A 262 6.95 5.17 12.65
CA VAL A 262 6.35 5.25 13.99
C VAL A 262 7.24 4.56 15.02
N ARG A 263 7.67 3.32 14.79
CA ARG A 263 8.46 2.53 15.75
C ARG A 263 9.86 3.09 15.95
N SER A 264 10.44 3.77 14.97
CA SER A 264 11.73 4.44 15.08
C SER A 264 11.66 5.77 15.86
N GLY A 265 10.45 6.29 16.11
CA GLY A 265 10.23 7.59 16.76
C GLY A 265 10.41 8.81 15.85
N GLN A 266 10.58 8.59 14.53
CA GLN A 266 10.59 9.67 13.53
C GLN A 266 9.22 10.34 13.45
N ILE A 267 8.16 9.52 13.32
CA ILE A 267 6.76 9.96 13.33
C ILE A 267 6.27 10.00 14.77
N GLN A 268 5.77 11.17 15.18
CA GLN A 268 5.26 11.44 16.52
C GLN A 268 3.82 11.94 16.47
N ARG A 269 3.07 11.71 17.54
CA ARG A 269 1.69 12.20 17.67
C ARG A 269 1.64 13.73 17.55
N GLY A 270 0.60 14.23 16.89
CA GLY A 270 0.38 15.63 16.56
C GLY A 270 0.92 16.05 15.19
N GLN A 271 1.77 15.25 14.54
CA GLN A 271 2.38 15.57 13.24
C GLN A 271 1.45 15.31 12.07
N HIS A 272 1.63 16.08 10.99
CA HIS A 272 0.93 15.90 9.72
C HIS A 272 1.73 14.99 8.79
N LEU A 273 1.08 13.92 8.34
CA LEU A 273 1.61 12.95 7.41
C LEU A 273 0.91 13.09 6.07
N LEU A 274 1.67 12.98 4.99
CA LEU A 274 1.15 12.79 3.64
C LEU A 274 1.52 11.38 3.19
N LEU A 275 0.51 10.55 2.96
CA LEU A 275 0.66 9.21 2.39
C LEU A 275 0.25 9.30 0.93
N GLU A 276 1.04 8.72 0.02
CA GLU A 276 0.70 8.69 -1.39
C GLU A 276 1.15 7.40 -2.07
N GLY A 277 0.36 6.90 -3.01
CA GLY A 277 0.65 5.67 -3.73
C GLY A 277 0.17 5.72 -5.17
N VAL A 278 0.86 4.97 -6.02
CA VAL A 278 0.57 4.87 -7.45
C VAL A 278 0.96 3.50 -7.97
N GLY A 279 0.12 2.88 -8.78
CA GLY A 279 0.32 1.52 -9.30
C GLY A 279 -0.41 1.25 -10.62
N GLY A 280 -0.26 0.02 -11.10
CA GLY A 280 -0.90 -0.47 -12.33
C GLY A 280 -2.42 -0.25 -12.33
N GLY A 281 -2.98 -0.02 -13.52
CA GLY A 281 -4.36 0.44 -13.68
C GLY A 281 -4.50 1.43 -14.83
N PHE A 282 -3.90 2.63 -14.78
CA PHE A 282 -3.13 3.21 -13.66
C PHE A 282 -4.05 3.71 -12.55
N ALA A 283 -3.69 3.53 -11.30
CA ALA A 283 -4.43 4.03 -10.14
C ALA A 283 -3.48 4.76 -9.20
N TRP A 284 -3.96 5.83 -8.56
CA TRP A 284 -3.18 6.59 -7.58
C TRP A 284 -4.08 7.23 -6.52
N GLY A 285 -3.50 7.52 -5.37
CA GLY A 285 -4.23 8.14 -4.29
C GLY A 285 -3.33 8.70 -3.21
N ALA A 286 -3.85 9.65 -2.44
CA ALA A 286 -3.19 10.23 -1.29
C ALA A 286 -4.13 10.35 -0.09
N ALA A 287 -3.55 10.38 1.10
CA ALA A 287 -4.22 10.64 2.36
C ALA A 287 -3.39 11.60 3.21
N VAL A 288 -4.04 12.63 3.75
CA VAL A 288 -3.44 13.54 4.72
C VAL A 288 -3.94 13.15 6.10
N ILE A 289 -3.02 12.91 7.04
CA ILE A 289 -3.31 12.40 8.37
C ILE A 289 -2.68 13.32 9.40
N LYS A 290 -3.38 13.62 10.47
CA LYS A 290 -2.80 14.09 11.73
C LYS A 290 -2.66 12.88 12.65
N TYR A 291 -1.43 12.43 12.88
CA TYR A 291 -1.14 11.22 13.66
C TYR A 291 -1.37 11.44 15.16
#